data_AF-A0A401LY82-F1
#
_entry.id   AF-A0A401LY82-F1
#
_cell.length_a   1.000
_cell.length_b   1.000
_cell.length_c   1.000
_cell.angle_alpha   90.00
_cell.angle_beta   90.00
_cell.angle_gamma   90.00
#
_symmetry.space_group_name_H-M   'P 1'
#
loop_
_entity.id
_entity.type
_entity.pdbx_description
1 polymer ?
#
loop_
_entity_poly.entity_id
_entity_poly.type
_entity_poly.pdbx_seq_one_letter_code
_entity_poly.pdbx_strand_id
1 'polypeptide(L)'
;MVLLVGALLWTLRKPGIQGLGAEITDWQIIAAFLLFVADRIYNMMPKEVHQVVDPVLSTYTLPALVIGSIIVTTLIKFSISLYRRLEDVRKQNILQTQRIQQLLDAPPAQHKNCKLIRKLIINESIAQLSASENLQLVEECQIIDLEFFNWLRKQHLQQAPPPRDIILCVLIRMLKTKEEILAIFCITNENYRVMKSRARKRLGIEDDDWETFLRKLK
;
A
#
# COMPACT_ATOMS: atom_id res chain seq x y z
N MET A 1 35.05 25.44 -2.82
CA MET A 1 33.80 24.93 -3.43
C MET A 1 33.15 23.81 -2.61
N VAL A 2 33.85 22.72 -2.25
CA VAL A 2 33.25 21.58 -1.50
C VAL A 2 32.84 21.92 -0.05
N LEU A 3 33.61 22.73 0.68
CA LEU A 3 33.21 23.22 2.02
C LEU A 3 31.95 24.10 1.99
N LEU A 4 31.70 24.78 0.86
CA LEU A 4 30.49 25.59 0.65
C LEU A 4 29.27 24.68 0.44
N VAL A 5 29.43 23.59 -0.32
CA VAL A 5 28.38 22.58 -0.56
C VAL A 5 28.07 21.81 0.73
N GLY A 6 29.09 21.45 1.52
CA GLY A 6 28.93 20.84 2.84
C GLY A 6 28.23 21.76 3.85
N ALA A 7 28.59 23.05 3.87
CA ALA A 7 27.94 24.04 4.72
C ALA A 7 26.48 24.32 4.30
N LEU A 8 26.20 24.39 2.98
CA LEU A 8 24.83 24.55 2.46
C LEU A 8 23.93 23.35 2.80
N LEU A 9 24.44 22.13 2.67
CA LEU A 9 23.72 20.91 3.08
C LEU A 9 23.51 20.85 4.60
N TRP A 10 24.46 21.34 5.39
CA TRP A 10 24.31 21.47 6.84
C TRP A 10 23.24 22.50 7.23
N THR A 11 23.11 23.61 6.50
CA THR A 11 22.08 24.63 6.77
C THR A 11 20.67 24.21 6.34
N LEU A 12 20.54 23.29 5.38
CA LEU A 12 19.25 22.70 4.97
C LEU A 12 18.75 21.62 5.95
N ARG A 13 19.57 21.24 6.94
CA ARG A 13 19.20 20.33 8.02
C ARG A 13 18.13 20.97 8.90
N LYS A 14 16.85 20.61 8.71
CA LYS A 14 15.78 20.99 9.64
C LYS A 14 16.01 20.29 10.99
N PRO A 15 16.14 21.03 12.11
CA PRO A 15 16.31 20.40 13.41
C PRO A 15 14.95 19.86 13.87
N GLY A 16 14.84 18.55 14.06
CA GLY A 16 13.66 17.95 14.70
C GLY A 16 13.20 16.58 14.20
N ILE A 17 13.76 16.02 13.13
CA ILE A 17 13.33 14.69 12.66
C ILE A 17 14.21 13.61 13.31
N GLN A 18 13.81 13.17 14.50
CA GLN A 18 14.26 11.88 15.02
C GLN A 18 13.57 10.76 14.21
N GLY A 19 14.37 10.06 13.41
CA GLY A 19 13.93 8.97 12.52
C GLY A 19 14.83 8.82 11.29
N LEU A 20 14.74 7.67 10.60
CA LEU A 20 15.59 7.16 9.49
C LEU A 20 16.08 8.17 8.42
N GLY A 21 15.51 9.37 8.33
CA GLY A 21 16.03 10.45 7.49
C GLY A 21 17.40 10.98 7.96
N ALA A 22 17.73 10.88 9.24
CA ALA A 22 19.03 11.29 9.79
C ALA A 22 20.19 10.37 9.35
N GLU A 23 19.97 9.06 9.28
CA GLU A 23 21.00 8.09 8.88
C GLU A 23 21.40 8.23 7.41
N ILE A 24 20.44 8.53 6.52
CA ILE A 24 20.71 8.71 5.07
C ILE A 24 21.60 9.94 4.85
N THR A 25 21.39 11.02 5.62
CA THR A 25 22.27 12.20 5.59
C THR A 25 23.66 11.89 6.15
N ASP A 26 23.78 11.03 7.15
CA ASP A 26 25.08 10.65 7.72
C ASP A 26 25.93 9.84 6.71
N TRP A 27 25.32 8.91 5.96
CA TRP A 27 26.02 8.16 4.91
C TRP A 27 26.47 9.04 3.73
N GLN A 28 25.67 10.05 3.37
CA GLN A 28 26.06 11.01 2.33
C GLN A 28 27.23 11.90 2.77
N ILE A 29 27.28 12.28 4.06
CA ILE A 29 28.39 13.05 4.64
C ILE A 29 29.66 12.19 4.73
N ILE A 30 29.55 10.92 5.14
CA ILE A 30 30.69 9.99 5.18
C ILE A 30 31.25 9.74 3.77
N ALA A 31 30.38 9.54 2.77
CA ALA A 31 30.81 9.35 1.38
C ALA A 31 31.52 10.60 0.82
N ALA A 32 31.01 11.80 1.11
CA ALA A 32 31.66 13.05 0.70
C ALA A 32 33.03 13.24 1.38
N PHE A 33 33.15 12.87 2.66
CA PHE A 33 34.42 12.92 3.40
C PHE A 33 35.45 11.94 2.82
N LEU A 34 35.06 10.69 2.52
CA LEU A 34 35.95 9.70 1.92
C LEU A 34 36.43 10.12 0.52
N LEU A 35 35.54 10.68 -0.31
CA LEU A 35 35.92 11.22 -1.62
C LEU A 35 36.89 12.40 -1.51
N PHE A 36 36.72 13.26 -0.51
CA PHE A 36 37.65 14.35 -0.23
C PHE A 36 39.03 13.85 0.20
N VAL A 37 39.08 12.85 1.09
CA VAL A 37 40.36 12.25 1.52
C VAL A 37 41.05 11.57 0.34
N ALA A 38 40.30 10.86 -0.51
CA ALA A 38 40.83 10.23 -1.72
C ALA A 38 41.39 11.25 -2.72
N ASP A 39 40.68 12.36 -2.96
CA ASP A 39 41.13 13.47 -3.83
C ASP A 39 42.40 14.14 -3.28
N ARG A 40 42.50 14.32 -1.96
CA ARG A 40 43.70 14.88 -1.32
C ARG A 40 44.90 13.94 -1.40
N ILE A 41 44.70 12.64 -1.25
CA ILE A 41 45.77 11.63 -1.39
C ILE A 41 46.25 11.56 -2.84
N TYR A 42 45.32 11.59 -3.80
CA TYR A 42 45.63 11.60 -5.22
C TYR A 42 46.46 12.82 -5.61
N ASN A 43 46.05 14.04 -5.22
CA ASN A 43 46.80 15.26 -5.53
C ASN A 43 48.16 15.39 -4.81
N MET A 44 48.42 14.59 -3.77
CA MET A 44 49.71 14.54 -3.08
C MET A 44 50.67 13.48 -3.65
N MET A 45 50.24 12.63 -4.61
CA MET A 45 51.11 11.61 -5.19
C MET A 45 52.21 12.20 -6.09
N PRO A 46 53.37 11.53 -6.21
CA PRO A 46 54.41 11.90 -7.18
C PRO A 46 53.91 11.76 -8.63
N LYS A 47 54.45 12.58 -9.54
CA LYS A 47 54.00 12.63 -10.95
C LYS A 47 54.28 11.33 -11.72
N GLU A 48 55.27 10.54 -11.29
CA GLU A 48 55.58 9.24 -11.90
C GLU A 48 54.48 8.20 -11.64
N VAL A 49 53.82 8.28 -10.48
CA VAL A 49 52.74 7.36 -10.09
C VAL A 49 51.43 7.73 -10.79
N HIS A 50 51.19 9.02 -11.03
CA HIS A 50 50.03 9.51 -11.78
C HIS A 50 49.95 8.92 -13.20
N GLN A 51 51.09 8.89 -13.92
CA GLN A 51 51.14 8.35 -15.29
C GLN A 51 50.81 6.85 -15.38
N VAL A 52 51.06 6.10 -14.31
CA VAL A 52 50.76 4.65 -14.23
C VAL A 52 49.33 4.39 -13.75
N VAL A 53 48.81 5.24 -12.86
CA VAL A 53 47.50 5.06 -12.23
C VAL A 53 46.36 5.64 -13.07
N ASP A 54 46.56 6.75 -13.80
CA ASP A 54 45.55 7.41 -14.63
C ASP A 54 44.82 6.49 -15.62
N PRO A 55 45.51 5.67 -16.44
CA PRO A 55 44.82 4.78 -17.37
C PRO A 55 44.06 3.65 -16.64
N VAL A 56 44.54 3.21 -15.47
CA VAL A 56 43.92 2.14 -14.68
C VAL A 56 42.67 2.65 -13.93
N LEU A 57 42.73 3.86 -13.38
CA LEU A 57 41.66 4.51 -12.63
C LEU A 57 40.47 4.88 -13.52
N SER A 58 40.78 5.39 -14.71
CA SER A 58 39.81 5.83 -15.73
C SER A 58 39.07 4.66 -16.39
N THR A 59 39.78 3.59 -16.74
CA THR A 59 39.22 2.51 -17.58
C THR A 59 38.28 1.58 -16.81
N TYR A 60 38.52 1.33 -15.52
CA TYR A 60 37.78 0.30 -14.77
C TYR A 60 37.20 0.76 -13.44
N THR A 61 37.85 1.67 -12.73
CA THR A 61 37.49 1.99 -11.34
C THR A 61 36.40 3.05 -11.25
N LEU A 62 36.47 4.10 -12.08
CA LEU A 62 35.44 5.15 -12.11
C LEU A 62 34.07 4.65 -12.60
N PRO A 63 33.96 3.90 -13.72
CA PRO A 63 32.68 3.34 -14.15
C PRO A 63 32.08 2.35 -13.14
N ALA A 64 32.92 1.50 -12.52
CA ALA A 64 32.48 0.54 -11.51
C ALA A 64 31.94 1.22 -10.24
N LEU A 65 32.57 2.30 -9.79
CA LEU A 65 32.09 3.09 -8.65
C LEU A 65 30.77 3.80 -8.97
N VAL A 66 30.61 4.33 -10.18
CA VAL A 66 29.36 4.96 -10.62
C VAL A 66 28.22 3.93 -10.65
N ILE A 67 28.44 2.79 -11.29
CA ILE A 67 27.44 1.71 -11.37
C ILE A 67 27.10 1.18 -9.96
N GLY A 68 28.11 0.96 -9.12
CA GLY A 68 27.92 0.55 -7.73
C GLY A 68 27.07 1.55 -6.94
N SER A 69 27.33 2.85 -7.08
CA SER A 69 26.56 3.90 -6.39
C SER A 69 25.11 4.01 -6.89
N ILE A 70 24.86 3.81 -8.19
CA ILE A 70 23.50 3.77 -8.75
C ILE A 70 22.73 2.56 -8.22
N ILE A 71 23.35 1.39 -8.17
CA ILE A 71 22.70 0.17 -7.65
C ILE A 71 22.35 0.35 -6.18
N VAL A 72 23.30 0.83 -5.36
CA VAL A 72 23.09 1.05 -3.92
C VAL A 72 22.00 2.09 -3.67
N THR A 73 22.03 3.23 -4.37
CA THR A 73 20.98 4.26 -4.22
C THR A 73 19.60 3.78 -4.68
N THR A 74 19.54 2.95 -5.71
CA THR A 74 18.28 2.33 -6.19
C THR A 74 17.71 1.37 -5.15
N LEU A 75 18.56 0.50 -4.58
CA LEU A 75 18.17 -0.46 -3.54
C LEU A 75 17.68 0.25 -2.28
N ILE A 76 18.37 1.31 -1.82
CA ILE A 76 17.96 2.09 -0.66
C ILE A 76 16.59 2.74 -0.88
N LYS A 77 16.37 3.38 -2.05
CA LYS A 77 15.07 3.99 -2.38
C LYS A 77 13.95 2.94 -2.42
N PHE A 78 14.22 1.78 -3.00
CA PHE A 78 13.27 0.67 -3.07
C PHE A 78 12.91 0.17 -1.66
N SER A 79 13.91 -0.04 -0.80
CA SER A 79 13.71 -0.43 0.60
C SER A 79 12.87 0.57 1.38
N ILE A 80 13.13 1.87 1.23
CA ILE A 80 12.35 2.94 1.89
C ILE A 80 10.91 2.95 1.36
N SER A 81 10.72 2.79 0.06
CA SER A 81 9.39 2.72 -0.56
C SER A 81 8.59 1.54 -0.02
N LEU A 82 9.21 0.36 0.08
CA LEU A 82 8.58 -0.82 0.67
C LEU A 82 8.25 -0.61 2.16
N TYR A 83 9.16 0.00 2.92
CA TYR A 83 8.93 0.27 4.34
C TYR A 83 7.74 1.21 4.55
N ARG A 84 7.65 2.31 3.79
CA ARG A 84 6.50 3.21 3.82
C ARG A 84 5.20 2.50 3.46
N ARG A 85 5.22 1.66 2.42
CA ARG A 85 4.04 0.89 2.01
C ARG A 85 3.57 -0.06 3.11
N LEU A 86 4.50 -0.71 3.81
CA LEU A 86 4.18 -1.57 4.96
C LEU A 86 3.64 -0.76 6.14
N GLU A 87 4.17 0.44 6.38
CA GLU A 87 3.68 1.33 7.43
C GLU A 87 2.28 1.84 7.15
N ASP A 88 1.96 2.20 5.91
CA ASP A 88 0.62 2.62 5.48
C ASP A 88 -0.39 1.46 5.64
N VAL A 89 -0.01 0.25 5.21
CA VAL A 89 -0.84 -0.95 5.42
C VAL A 89 -1.07 -1.21 6.90
N ARG A 90 -0.05 -1.05 7.76
CA ARG A 90 -0.21 -1.18 9.21
C ARG A 90 -1.12 -0.11 9.79
N LYS A 91 -0.97 1.16 9.40
CA LYS A 91 -1.84 2.26 9.87
C LYS A 91 -3.28 2.03 9.46
N GLN A 92 -3.51 1.58 8.23
CA GLN A 92 -4.83 1.26 7.72
C GLN A 92 -5.45 0.08 8.48
N ASN A 93 -4.68 -0.99 8.75
CA ASN A 93 -5.12 -2.10 9.59
C ASN A 93 -5.42 -1.67 11.02
N ILE A 94 -4.59 -0.82 11.64
CA ILE A 94 -4.85 -0.31 13.00
C ILE A 94 -6.13 0.52 13.03
N LEU A 95 -6.35 1.38 12.04
CA LEU A 95 -7.54 2.22 11.95
C LEU A 95 -8.80 1.40 11.69
N GLN A 96 -8.71 0.34 10.88
CA GLN A 96 -9.79 -0.63 10.71
C GLN A 96 -10.05 -1.43 11.98
N THR A 97 -9.02 -1.94 12.65
CA THR A 97 -9.15 -2.64 13.93
C THR A 97 -9.75 -1.74 14.99
N GLN A 98 -9.37 -0.47 15.05
CA GLN A 98 -9.95 0.51 15.96
C GLN A 98 -11.42 0.81 15.63
N ARG A 99 -11.80 0.93 14.36
CA ARG A 99 -13.22 1.05 13.97
C ARG A 99 -14.00 -0.20 14.37
N ILE A 100 -13.46 -1.39 14.14
CA ILE A 100 -14.09 -2.66 14.53
C ILE A 100 -14.25 -2.72 16.05
N GLN A 101 -13.23 -2.30 16.80
CA GLN A 101 -13.25 -2.28 18.27
C GLN A 101 -14.22 -1.23 18.82
N GLN A 102 -14.30 -0.04 18.22
CA GLN A 102 -15.29 0.99 18.58
C GLN A 102 -16.72 0.53 18.30
N LEU A 103 -16.95 -0.20 17.20
CA LEU A 103 -18.23 -0.83 16.89
C LEU A 103 -18.57 -1.96 17.87
N LEU A 104 -17.56 -2.59 18.51
CA LEU A 104 -17.73 -3.61 19.54
C LEU A 104 -18.00 -3.00 20.94
N ASP A 105 -17.35 -1.89 21.29
CA ASP A 105 -17.33 -1.35 22.65
C ASP A 105 -18.44 -0.31 22.95
N ALA A 106 -19.00 0.36 21.94
CA ALA A 106 -20.08 1.33 22.12
C ALA A 106 -21.13 1.21 21.01
N PRO A 107 -22.18 0.37 21.17
CA PRO A 107 -23.21 0.27 20.17
C PRO A 107 -24.03 1.57 20.17
N PRO A 108 -24.08 2.35 19.06
CA PRO A 108 -24.98 3.49 18.98
C PRO A 108 -26.41 2.99 19.15
N ALA A 109 -27.14 3.61 20.08
CA ALA A 109 -28.46 3.19 20.58
C ALA A 109 -29.59 3.06 19.54
N GLN A 110 -29.28 3.25 18.25
CA GLN A 110 -30.19 3.10 17.12
C GLN A 110 -29.94 1.82 16.27
N HIS A 111 -28.81 1.14 16.44
CA HIS A 111 -28.44 -0.02 15.62
C HIS A 111 -28.54 -1.32 16.42
N LYS A 112 -29.76 -1.80 16.61
CA LYS A 112 -30.02 -3.16 17.07
C LYS A 112 -29.39 -4.12 16.06
N ASN A 113 -28.29 -4.76 16.47
CA ASN A 113 -27.64 -5.92 15.85
C ASN A 113 -26.80 -5.68 14.58
N CYS A 114 -25.56 -5.20 14.72
CA CYS A 114 -24.47 -5.46 13.76
C CYS A 114 -24.01 -6.95 13.80
N LYS A 115 -24.96 -7.88 13.94
CA LYS A 115 -24.66 -9.30 14.18
C LYS A 115 -24.25 -10.00 12.89
N LEU A 116 -24.82 -9.60 11.77
CA LEU A 116 -24.58 -10.25 10.48
C LEU A 116 -23.26 -9.80 9.88
N ILE A 117 -22.87 -8.54 10.05
CA ILE A 117 -21.58 -8.05 9.56
C ILE A 117 -20.41 -8.68 10.30
N ARG A 118 -20.59 -9.01 11.59
CA ARG A 118 -19.60 -9.74 12.36
C ARG A 118 -19.29 -11.10 11.73
N LYS A 119 -20.29 -11.77 11.14
CA LYS A 119 -20.10 -13.02 10.38
C LYS A 119 -19.13 -12.83 9.21
N LEU A 120 -19.26 -11.72 8.46
CA LEU A 120 -18.35 -11.41 7.36
C LEU A 120 -16.92 -11.14 7.84
N ILE A 121 -16.77 -10.45 8.97
CA ILE A 121 -15.45 -10.13 9.55
C ILE A 121 -14.72 -11.42 9.94
N ILE A 122 -15.41 -12.35 10.61
CA ILE A 122 -14.83 -13.63 11.08
C ILE A 122 -14.87 -14.76 10.05
N ASN A 123 -15.23 -14.48 8.79
CA ASN A 123 -15.33 -15.45 7.70
C ASN A 123 -16.36 -16.58 7.93
N GLU A 124 -17.41 -16.32 8.70
CA GLU A 124 -18.50 -17.27 8.90
C GLU A 124 -19.40 -17.32 7.66
N SER A 125 -19.91 -18.52 7.35
CA SER A 125 -20.79 -18.72 6.20
C SER A 125 -22.12 -17.98 6.33
N ILE A 126 -22.54 -17.35 5.24
CA ILE A 126 -23.83 -16.68 5.07
C ILE A 126 -24.79 -17.47 4.17
N ALA A 127 -24.45 -18.71 3.82
CA ALA A 127 -25.21 -19.51 2.87
C ALA A 127 -26.66 -19.77 3.31
N GLN A 128 -26.88 -19.87 4.63
CA GLN A 128 -28.17 -20.16 5.25
C GLN A 128 -29.02 -18.92 5.54
N LEU A 129 -28.53 -17.71 5.22
CA LEU A 129 -29.31 -16.49 5.46
C LEU A 129 -30.55 -16.45 4.57
N SER A 130 -31.69 -16.14 5.17
CA SER A 130 -32.95 -15.85 4.50
C SER A 130 -32.87 -14.58 3.65
N ALA A 131 -33.87 -14.35 2.78
CA ALA A 131 -33.90 -13.16 1.92
C ALA A 131 -33.92 -11.86 2.74
N SER A 132 -34.66 -11.83 3.86
CA SER A 132 -34.71 -10.68 4.77
C SER A 132 -33.38 -10.46 5.48
N GLU A 133 -32.70 -11.52 5.93
CA GLU A 133 -31.38 -11.40 6.56
C GLU A 133 -30.30 -10.94 5.58
N ASN A 134 -30.38 -11.34 4.31
CA ASN A 134 -29.46 -10.82 3.29
C ASN A 134 -29.66 -9.31 3.04
N LEU A 135 -30.91 -8.82 3.08
CA LEU A 135 -31.19 -7.38 2.97
C LEU A 135 -30.68 -6.63 4.20
N GLN A 136 -30.93 -7.16 5.40
CA GLN A 136 -30.42 -6.58 6.64
C GLN A 136 -28.88 -6.55 6.64
N LEU A 137 -28.22 -7.60 6.16
CA LEU A 137 -26.76 -7.62 6.03
C LEU A 137 -26.26 -6.53 5.07
N VAL A 138 -26.97 -6.26 3.97
CA VAL A 138 -26.63 -5.15 3.06
C VAL A 138 -26.77 -3.80 3.75
N GLU A 139 -27.79 -3.61 4.58
CA GLU A 139 -27.94 -2.40 5.40
C GLU A 139 -26.78 -2.24 6.39
N GLU A 140 -26.42 -3.32 7.10
CA GLU A 140 -25.26 -3.32 8.00
C GLU A 140 -23.96 -3.01 7.23
N CYS A 141 -23.79 -3.51 6.00
CA CYS A 141 -22.61 -3.25 5.17
C CYS A 141 -22.42 -1.76 4.84
N GLN A 142 -23.48 -0.95 4.85
CA GLN A 142 -23.37 0.51 4.65
C GLN A 142 -22.51 1.18 5.73
N ILE A 143 -22.46 0.59 6.93
CA ILE A 143 -21.67 1.08 8.06
C ILE A 143 -20.18 0.93 7.79
N ILE A 144 -19.77 -0.14 7.11
CA ILE A 144 -18.35 -0.42 6.82
C ILE A 144 -17.87 0.34 5.57
N ASP A 145 -18.73 0.48 4.56
CA ASP A 145 -18.29 0.94 3.24
C ASP A 145 -19.22 1.98 2.62
N LEU A 146 -19.34 3.13 3.30
CA LEU A 146 -20.21 4.22 2.87
C LEU A 146 -19.87 4.75 1.46
N GLU A 147 -18.59 4.77 1.09
CA GLU A 147 -18.12 5.22 -0.23
C GLU A 147 -18.70 4.36 -1.35
N PHE A 148 -18.64 3.02 -1.20
CA PHE A 148 -19.21 2.11 -2.18
C PHE A 148 -20.72 2.30 -2.33
N PHE A 149 -21.47 2.45 -1.23
CA PHE A 149 -22.91 2.67 -1.31
C PHE A 149 -23.28 4.03 -1.90
N ASN A 150 -22.47 5.07 -1.66
CA ASN A 150 -22.64 6.36 -2.31
C ASN A 150 -22.37 6.27 -3.81
N TRP A 151 -21.33 5.53 -4.23
CA TRP A 151 -21.08 5.24 -5.64
C TRP A 151 -22.24 4.46 -6.26
N LEU A 152 -22.73 3.41 -5.58
CA LEU A 152 -23.81 2.55 -6.06
C LEU A 152 -25.10 3.34 -6.34
N ARG A 153 -25.46 4.27 -5.45
CA ARG A 153 -26.63 5.16 -5.64
C ARG A 153 -26.49 6.08 -6.86
N LYS A 154 -25.27 6.44 -7.25
CA LYS A 154 -25.00 7.30 -8.42
C LYS A 154 -25.07 6.54 -9.76
N GLN A 155 -25.01 5.21 -9.75
CA GLN A 155 -24.94 4.40 -10.98
C GLN A 155 -26.26 4.32 -11.77
N HIS A 156 -27.36 4.94 -11.31
CA HIS A 156 -28.66 4.96 -11.99
C HIS A 156 -29.06 3.59 -12.60
N LEU A 157 -28.87 2.51 -11.83
CA LEU A 157 -29.09 1.15 -12.30
C LEU A 157 -30.59 0.91 -12.57
N GLN A 158 -30.90 0.24 -13.68
CA GLN A 158 -32.30 -0.08 -14.07
C GLN A 158 -33.02 -0.96 -13.04
N GLN A 159 -32.27 -1.80 -12.33
CA GLN A 159 -32.80 -2.67 -11.27
C GLN A 159 -31.81 -2.71 -10.11
N ALA A 160 -32.33 -2.77 -8.88
CA ALA A 160 -31.51 -2.92 -7.69
C ALA A 160 -30.70 -4.24 -7.78
N PRO A 161 -29.38 -4.21 -7.58
CA PRO A 161 -28.58 -5.42 -7.60
C PRO A 161 -29.01 -6.38 -6.49
N PRO A 162 -28.94 -7.70 -6.71
CA PRO A 162 -29.20 -8.67 -5.66
C PRO A 162 -28.28 -8.48 -4.46
N PRO A 163 -28.75 -8.74 -3.22
CA PRO A 163 -27.96 -8.57 -2.01
C PRO A 163 -26.60 -9.30 -2.05
N ARG A 164 -26.56 -10.52 -2.62
CA ARG A 164 -25.31 -11.27 -2.74
C ARG A 164 -24.27 -10.61 -3.66
N ASP A 165 -24.70 -9.93 -4.72
CA ASP A 165 -23.79 -9.22 -5.61
C ASP A 165 -23.19 -8.00 -4.89
N ILE A 166 -24.00 -7.30 -4.08
CA ILE A 166 -23.58 -6.19 -3.22
C ILE A 166 -22.58 -6.68 -2.16
N ILE A 167 -22.93 -7.76 -1.44
CA ILE A 167 -22.06 -8.35 -0.40
C ILE A 167 -20.73 -8.79 -1.01
N LEU A 168 -20.71 -9.36 -2.22
CA LEU A 168 -19.48 -9.72 -2.92
C LEU A 168 -18.56 -8.50 -3.13
N CYS A 169 -19.12 -7.36 -3.55
CA CYS A 169 -18.36 -6.12 -3.74
C CYS A 169 -17.76 -5.62 -2.43
N VAL A 170 -18.55 -5.65 -1.35
CA VAL A 170 -18.11 -5.26 0.00
C VAL A 170 -16.98 -6.18 0.46
N LEU A 171 -17.08 -7.49 0.29
CA LEU A 171 -16.00 -8.42 0.65
C LEU A 171 -14.69 -8.16 -0.11
N ILE A 172 -14.79 -7.81 -1.40
CA ILE A 172 -13.62 -7.43 -2.21
C ILE A 172 -12.97 -6.14 -1.70
N ARG A 173 -13.78 -5.15 -1.30
CA ARG A 173 -13.32 -3.89 -0.71
C ARG A 173 -12.80 -4.05 0.73
N MET A 174 -13.29 -5.05 1.46
CA MET A 174 -12.72 -5.53 2.73
C MET A 174 -11.42 -6.32 2.54
N LEU A 175 -10.90 -6.44 1.31
CA LEU A 175 -9.67 -7.15 0.97
C LEU A 175 -9.67 -8.65 1.33
N LYS A 176 -10.86 -9.26 1.39
CA LYS A 176 -10.97 -10.71 1.62
C LYS A 176 -10.31 -11.49 0.48
N THR A 177 -9.65 -12.59 0.83
CA THR A 177 -9.06 -13.48 -0.16
C THR A 177 -10.15 -14.24 -0.89
N LYS A 178 -9.81 -14.81 -2.05
CA LYS A 178 -10.72 -15.65 -2.82
C LYS A 178 -11.23 -16.81 -1.95
N GLU A 179 -10.35 -17.46 -1.21
CA GLU A 179 -10.65 -18.61 -0.36
C GLU A 179 -11.64 -18.24 0.75
N GLU A 180 -11.45 -17.07 1.38
CA GLU A 180 -12.38 -16.54 2.37
C GLU A 180 -13.76 -16.25 1.76
N ILE A 181 -13.81 -15.64 0.58
CA ILE A 181 -15.07 -15.35 -0.11
C ILE A 181 -15.81 -16.65 -0.48
N LEU A 182 -15.09 -17.68 -0.94
CA LEU A 182 -15.67 -19.00 -1.22
C LEU A 182 -16.26 -19.63 0.04
N ALA A 183 -15.56 -19.52 1.18
CA ALA A 183 -16.02 -20.03 2.46
C ALA A 183 -17.26 -19.28 2.97
N ILE A 184 -17.25 -17.95 2.92
CA ILE A 184 -18.37 -17.09 3.36
C ILE A 184 -19.63 -17.38 2.54
N PHE A 185 -19.52 -17.48 1.22
CA PHE A 185 -20.68 -17.79 0.39
C PHE A 185 -21.05 -19.28 0.36
N CYS A 186 -20.17 -20.16 0.84
CA CYS A 186 -20.25 -21.61 0.69
C CYS A 186 -20.46 -22.02 -0.79
N ILE A 187 -19.58 -21.55 -1.66
CA ILE A 187 -19.65 -21.80 -3.11
C ILE A 187 -18.34 -22.36 -3.66
N THR A 188 -18.41 -23.00 -4.82
CA THR A 188 -17.24 -23.47 -5.57
C THR A 188 -16.60 -22.33 -6.37
N ASN A 189 -15.37 -22.55 -6.82
CA ASN A 189 -14.65 -21.61 -7.68
C ASN A 189 -15.43 -21.29 -8.97
N GLU A 190 -16.08 -22.27 -9.58
CA GLU A 190 -16.87 -22.05 -10.79
C GLU A 190 -18.09 -21.16 -10.51
N ASN A 191 -18.81 -21.42 -9.42
CA ASN A 191 -19.93 -20.59 -8.98
C ASN A 191 -19.48 -19.15 -8.67
N TYR A 192 -18.30 -18.98 -8.10
CA TYR A 192 -17.71 -17.68 -7.83
C TYR A 192 -17.41 -16.90 -9.12
N ARG A 193 -16.82 -17.54 -10.14
CA ARG A 193 -16.58 -16.92 -11.46
C ARG A 193 -17.88 -16.44 -12.09
N VAL A 194 -18.93 -17.27 -12.05
CA VAL A 194 -20.26 -16.93 -12.58
C VAL A 194 -20.92 -15.82 -11.78
N MET A 195 -20.79 -15.81 -10.45
CA MET A 195 -21.30 -14.73 -9.59
C MET A 195 -20.59 -13.41 -9.89
N LYS A 196 -19.25 -13.41 -9.95
CA LYS A 196 -18.42 -12.26 -10.30
C LYS A 196 -18.80 -11.67 -11.66
N SER A 197 -18.92 -12.49 -12.69
CA SER A 197 -19.32 -12.03 -14.04
C SER A 197 -20.72 -11.39 -14.05
N ARG A 198 -21.68 -11.99 -13.34
CA ARG A 198 -23.05 -11.46 -13.23
C ARG A 198 -23.10 -10.14 -12.45
N ALA A 199 -22.42 -10.08 -11.31
CA ALA A 199 -22.36 -8.87 -10.48
C ALA A 199 -21.75 -7.71 -11.27
N ARG A 200 -20.62 -7.93 -11.96
CA ARG A 200 -19.97 -6.94 -12.83
C ARG A 200 -20.94 -6.38 -13.86
N LYS A 201 -21.64 -7.25 -14.59
CA LYS A 201 -22.61 -6.85 -15.64
C LYS A 201 -23.80 -6.07 -15.08
N ARG A 202 -24.35 -6.48 -13.94
CA ARG A 202 -25.48 -5.81 -13.28
C ARG A 202 -25.12 -4.45 -12.70
N LEU A 203 -23.88 -4.29 -12.26
CA LEU A 203 -23.36 -3.04 -11.72
C LEU A 203 -22.83 -2.09 -12.79
N GLY A 204 -22.89 -2.47 -14.07
CA GLY A 204 -22.43 -1.63 -15.19
C GLY A 204 -20.92 -1.39 -15.21
N ILE A 205 -20.12 -2.29 -14.64
CA ILE A 205 -18.67 -2.12 -14.57
C ILE A 205 -18.04 -2.71 -15.84
N GLU A 206 -17.48 -1.85 -16.69
CA GLU A 206 -16.84 -2.27 -17.96
C GLU A 206 -15.43 -2.83 -17.75
N ASP A 207 -14.74 -2.46 -16.66
CA ASP A 207 -13.37 -2.87 -16.37
C ASP A 207 -13.23 -4.40 -16.22
N ASP A 208 -12.30 -4.99 -16.97
CA ASP A 208 -11.96 -6.41 -16.88
C ASP A 208 -11.26 -6.73 -15.55
N ASP A 209 -10.56 -5.76 -14.95
CA ASP A 209 -10.02 -5.83 -13.60
C ASP A 209 -10.93 -5.10 -12.58
N TRP A 210 -12.18 -5.55 -12.53
CA TRP A 210 -13.20 -4.94 -11.67
C TRP A 210 -12.85 -4.98 -10.17
N GLU A 211 -11.98 -5.91 -9.71
CA GLU A 211 -11.57 -5.96 -8.30
C GLU A 211 -10.66 -4.79 -7.96
N THR A 212 -9.71 -4.49 -8.86
CA THR A 212 -8.87 -3.31 -8.75
C THR A 212 -9.69 -2.03 -8.87
N PHE A 213 -10.67 -1.99 -9.77
CA PHE A 213 -11.63 -0.87 -9.86
C PHE A 213 -12.35 -0.65 -8.52
N LEU A 214 -12.98 -1.71 -7.98
CA LEU A 214 -13.72 -1.63 -6.73
C LEU A 214 -12.83 -1.17 -5.57
N ARG A 215 -11.57 -1.63 -5.50
CA ARG A 215 -10.63 -1.22 -4.46
C ARG A 215 -10.16 0.23 -4.57
N LYS A 216 -10.26 0.83 -5.75
CA LYS A 216 -9.83 2.22 -6.01
C LYS A 216 -10.95 3.25 -5.86
N LEU A 217 -12.21 2.82 -5.74
CA LEU A 217 -13.34 3.72 -5.47
C LEU A 217 -13.07 4.51 -4.17
N LYS A 218 -13.18 5.83 -4.27
CA LYS A 218 -13.05 6.83 -3.19
C LYS A 218 -14.37 7.59 -3.04
#